data_AF-A0A6A8AN37-F1
#
_entry.id   AF-A0A6A8AN37-F1
#
_cell.length_a   1.000
_cell.length_b   1.000
_cell.length_c   1.000
_cell.angle_alpha   90.00
_cell.angle_beta   90.00
_cell.angle_gamma   90.00
#
_symmetry.space_group_name_H-M   'P 1'
#
loop_
_entity.id
_entity.type
_entity.pdbx_description
1 polymer ?
#
loop_
_entity_poly.entity_id
_entity_poly.type
_entity_poly.pdbx_seq_one_letter_code
_entity_poly.pdbx_strand_id
1 'polypeptide(L)'
;MSSTSAGKGKRADPDPVTSIASRMNLREGEEAVRRVLREVHRMRKVGTKDLARGARLPIPVTAAIRRELEKGGLLRREGGAVLTPEGEAYVTEVLGLVWGVN
;
A
#
# COMPACT_ATOMS: atom_id res chain seq x y z
N MET A 1 -30.90 17.42 9.81
CA MET A 1 -30.36 16.18 9.19
C MET A 1 -29.96 16.57 7.77
N SER A 2 -28.75 16.38 7.26
CA SER A 2 -27.72 15.40 7.58
C SER A 2 -26.33 16.05 7.46
N SER A 3 -25.52 15.83 8.48
CA SER A 3 -24.10 16.12 8.47
C SER A 3 -23.41 15.18 7.48
N THR A 4 -22.65 15.73 6.54
CA THR A 4 -21.55 14.97 5.92
C THR A 4 -20.34 15.87 5.92
N SER A 5 -19.64 15.86 7.06
CA SER A 5 -18.30 16.41 7.18
C SER A 5 -17.36 15.49 6.41
N ALA A 6 -17.22 15.73 5.11
CA ALA A 6 -16.08 15.20 4.35
C ALA A 6 -14.84 15.95 4.86
N GLY A 7 -14.21 15.39 5.89
CA GLY A 7 -12.96 15.86 6.47
C GLY A 7 -11.84 15.83 5.42
N LYS A 8 -11.76 16.87 4.59
CA LYS A 8 -10.55 17.28 3.89
C LYS A 8 -9.59 17.82 4.95
N GLY A 9 -8.86 16.94 5.60
CA GLY A 9 -8.04 17.31 6.75
C GLY A 9 -6.86 16.38 6.98
N LYS A 10 -5.90 16.33 6.05
CA LYS A 10 -4.49 16.21 6.41
C LYS A 10 -3.62 16.88 5.35
N ARG A 11 -3.29 18.15 5.58
CA ARG A 11 -2.19 18.86 4.91
C ARG A 11 -0.89 18.52 5.67
N ALA A 12 0.16 18.20 4.90
CA ALA A 12 1.57 18.40 5.21
C ALA A 12 2.35 17.37 6.06
N ASP A 13 2.07 16.07 5.90
CA ASP A 13 3.13 15.05 6.01
C ASP A 13 3.34 14.48 4.60
N PRO A 14 4.59 14.29 4.12
CA PRO A 14 4.79 13.67 2.82
C PRO A 14 4.22 12.26 2.91
N ASP A 15 3.18 12.02 2.11
CA ASP A 15 2.48 10.74 2.04
C ASP A 15 3.50 9.58 2.09
N PRO A 16 3.32 8.59 2.99
CA PRO A 16 4.32 7.57 3.22
C PRO A 16 4.64 6.79 1.93
N VAL A 17 3.67 6.65 1.01
CA VAL A 17 3.90 6.06 -0.31
C VAL A 17 4.72 7.00 -1.20
N THR A 18 4.41 8.30 -1.25
CA THR A 18 5.23 9.28 -1.99
C THR A 18 6.67 9.34 -1.46
N SER A 19 6.85 9.28 -0.13
CA SER A 19 8.17 9.22 0.52
C SER A 19 8.93 7.94 0.15
N ILE A 20 8.27 6.79 0.19
CA ILE A 20 8.85 5.49 -0.19
C ILE A 20 9.20 5.48 -1.68
N ALA A 21 8.27 5.89 -2.54
CA ALA A 21 8.48 5.93 -4.00
C ALA A 21 9.65 6.85 -4.38
N SER A 22 9.76 8.02 -3.74
CA SER A 22 10.87 8.95 -3.94
C SER A 22 12.21 8.35 -3.51
N ARG A 23 12.25 7.65 -2.37
CA ARG A 23 13.46 6.95 -1.89
C ARG A 23 13.90 5.82 -2.81
N MET A 24 12.94 5.14 -3.45
CA MET A 24 13.21 4.01 -4.31
C MET A 24 13.56 4.40 -5.76
N ASN A 25 13.41 5.67 -6.14
CA ASN A 25 13.60 6.17 -7.51
C ASN A 25 12.99 5.24 -8.57
N LEU A 26 11.77 4.75 -8.30
CA LEU A 26 11.10 3.77 -9.16
C LEU A 26 10.80 4.41 -10.51
N ARG A 27 11.21 3.75 -11.61
CA ARG A 27 10.86 4.19 -12.97
C ARG A 27 9.35 4.19 -13.19
N GLU A 28 8.66 3.27 -12.52
CA GLU A 28 7.21 3.13 -12.49
C GLU A 28 6.51 4.13 -11.55
N GLY A 29 7.26 4.88 -10.74
CA GLY A 29 6.75 5.90 -9.83
C GLY A 29 5.94 5.36 -8.63
N GLU A 30 5.20 6.26 -7.98
CA GLU A 30 4.36 5.96 -6.80
C GLU A 30 3.26 4.94 -7.07
N GLU A 31 2.79 4.84 -8.32
CA GLU A 31 1.74 3.90 -8.72
C GLU A 31 2.16 2.43 -8.52
N ALA A 32 3.44 2.10 -8.63
CA ALA A 32 3.93 0.75 -8.36
C ALA A 32 3.72 0.36 -6.89
N VAL A 33 3.99 1.30 -5.97
CA VAL A 33 3.82 1.09 -4.53
C VAL A 33 2.33 0.96 -4.18
N ARG A 34 1.48 1.81 -4.77
CA ARG A 34 0.02 1.73 -4.60
C ARG A 34 -0.56 0.41 -5.11
N ARG A 35 -0.10 -0.10 -6.25
CA ARG A 35 -0.52 -1.42 -6.76
C ARG A 35 -0.14 -2.55 -5.83
N VAL A 36 1.07 -2.52 -5.27
CA VAL A 36 1.52 -3.50 -4.28
C VAL A 36 0.61 -3.48 -3.06
N LEU A 37 0.30 -2.31 -2.51
CA LEU A 37 -0.62 -2.18 -1.37
C LEU A 37 -2.03 -2.70 -1.70
N ARG A 38 -2.56 -2.39 -2.89
CA ARG A 38 -3.85 -2.93 -3.38
C ARG A 38 -3.86 -4.45 -3.41
N GLU A 39 -2.81 -5.08 -3.91
CA GLU A 39 -2.77 -6.54 -3.98
C GLU A 39 -2.59 -7.21 -2.62
N VAL A 40 -1.78 -6.63 -1.72
CA VAL A 40 -1.72 -7.13 -0.34
C VAL A 40 -3.08 -7.02 0.33
N HIS A 41 -3.79 -5.90 0.13
CA HIS A 41 -5.13 -5.71 0.67
C HIS A 41 -6.12 -6.76 0.15
N ARG A 42 -6.11 -7.02 -1.15
CA ARG A 42 -7.00 -7.99 -1.79
C ARG A 42 -6.72 -9.43 -1.35
N MET A 43 -5.45 -9.80 -1.26
CA MET A 43 -5.05 -11.19 -0.97
C MET A 43 -4.92 -11.48 0.52
N ARG A 44 -4.96 -10.45 1.39
CA ARG A 44 -4.81 -10.46 2.87
C ARG A 44 -3.44 -10.96 3.37
N LYS A 45 -2.91 -12.02 2.76
CA LYS A 45 -1.57 -12.59 2.98
C LYS A 45 -1.02 -13.06 1.65
N VAL A 46 0.06 -12.42 1.20
CA VAL A 46 0.59 -12.68 -0.14
C VAL A 46 2.10 -12.93 -0.12
N GLY A 47 2.52 -13.97 -0.83
CA GLY A 47 3.93 -14.24 -1.07
C GLY A 47 4.52 -13.27 -2.09
N THR A 48 5.84 -13.05 -2.07
CA THR A 48 6.50 -12.11 -2.99
C THR A 48 6.26 -12.46 -4.47
N LYS A 49 6.12 -13.75 -4.81
CA LYS A 49 5.85 -14.21 -6.18
C LYS A 49 4.44 -13.83 -6.65
N ASP A 50 3.43 -14.10 -5.83
CA ASP A 50 2.04 -13.76 -6.13
C ASP A 50 1.83 -12.25 -6.16
N LEU A 51 2.50 -11.53 -5.27
CA LEU A 51 2.50 -10.07 -5.22
C LEU A 51 3.09 -9.46 -6.50
N ALA A 52 4.21 -10.00 -6.99
CA ALA A 52 4.84 -9.55 -8.22
C ALA A 52 3.94 -9.80 -9.44
N ARG A 53 3.28 -10.98 -9.47
CA ARG A 53 2.32 -11.34 -10.52
C ARG A 53 1.09 -10.41 -10.52
N GLY A 54 0.53 -10.14 -9.34
CA GLY A 54 -0.63 -9.25 -9.19
C GLY A 54 -0.31 -7.79 -9.52
N ALA A 55 0.83 -7.28 -9.04
CA ALA A 55 1.27 -5.91 -9.29
C ALA A 55 1.78 -5.69 -10.74
N ARG A 56 2.00 -6.79 -11.49
CA ARG A 56 2.67 -6.80 -12.80
C ARG A 56 4.05 -6.12 -12.75
N LEU A 57 4.80 -6.44 -11.69
CA LEU A 57 6.14 -5.91 -11.46
C LEU A 57 7.16 -7.05 -11.48
N PRO A 58 8.42 -6.77 -11.84
CA PRO A 58 9.49 -7.73 -11.62
C PRO A 58 9.57 -8.14 -10.14
N ILE A 59 9.87 -9.42 -9.88
CA ILE A 59 10.11 -9.93 -8.52
C ILE A 59 11.11 -9.07 -7.73
N PRO A 60 12.27 -8.64 -8.28
CA PRO A 60 13.21 -7.81 -7.51
C PRO A 60 12.63 -6.45 -7.12
N VAL A 61 11.86 -5.81 -8.02
CA VAL A 61 11.19 -4.53 -7.74
C VAL A 61 10.15 -4.70 -6.65
N THR A 62 9.32 -5.74 -6.76
CA THR A 62 8.28 -6.05 -5.78
C THR A 62 8.88 -6.35 -4.39
N ALA A 63 9.96 -7.12 -4.35
CA ALA A 63 10.66 -7.43 -3.10
C ALA A 63 11.22 -6.18 -2.43
N ALA A 64 11.76 -5.25 -3.23
CA ALA A 64 12.28 -3.99 -2.73
C ALA A 64 11.15 -3.10 -2.18
N ILE A 65 10.05 -2.94 -2.93
CA ILE A 65 8.87 -2.16 -2.50
C ILE A 65 8.30 -2.72 -1.20
N ARG A 66 8.11 -4.05 -1.15
CA ARG A 66 7.64 -4.73 0.06
C ARG A 66 8.53 -4.40 1.25
N ARG A 67 9.86 -4.46 1.08
CA ARG A 67 10.81 -4.18 2.16
C ARG A 67 10.73 -2.73 2.66
N GLU A 68 10.53 -1.77 1.76
CA GLU A 68 10.36 -0.37 2.17
C GLU A 68 9.00 -0.11 2.84
N LEU A 69 7.93 -0.77 2.38
CA LEU A 69 6.63 -0.73 3.05
C LEU A 69 6.67 -1.38 4.44
N GLU A 70 7.45 -2.46 4.61
CA GLU A 70 7.71 -3.08 5.92
C GLU A 70 8.50 -2.13 6.84
N LYS A 71 9.54 -1.46 6.33
CA LYS A 71 10.29 -0.44 7.09
C LYS A 71 9.41 0.76 7.46
N GLY A 72 8.49 1.14 6.58
CA GLY A 72 7.52 2.21 6.81
C GLY A 72 6.40 1.83 7.77
N GLY A 73 6.36 0.58 8.27
CA GLY A 73 5.35 0.11 9.21
C GLY A 73 3.96 -0.11 8.58
N LEU A 74 3.84 -0.08 7.25
CA LEU A 74 2.57 -0.33 6.53
C LEU A 74 2.32 -1.82 6.27
N LEU A 75 3.40 -2.61 6.23
CA LEU A 75 3.36 -4.05 6.08
C LEU A 75 4.09 -4.74 7.22
N ARG A 76 3.64 -5.94 7.57
CA ARG A 76 4.35 -6.86 8.47
C ARG A 76 4.54 -8.23 7.83
N ARG A 77 5.53 -8.96 8.33
CA ARG A 77 5.88 -10.29 7.86
C ARG A 77 5.26 -11.37 8.76
N GLU A 78 4.24 -12.06 8.26
CA GLU A 78 3.58 -13.19 8.95
C GLU A 78 3.47 -14.41 8.03
N GLY A 79 4.62 -14.95 7.60
CA GLY A 79 4.68 -15.99 6.56
C GLY A 79 4.29 -15.49 5.16
N GLY A 80 4.19 -14.18 4.99
CA GLY A 80 3.80 -13.45 3.79
C GLY A 80 3.80 -11.94 4.10
N ALA A 81 3.52 -11.10 3.10
CA ALA A 81 3.22 -9.69 3.32
C ALA A 81 1.76 -9.55 3.77
N VAL A 82 1.55 -8.89 4.92
CA VAL A 82 0.24 -8.61 5.51
C VAL A 82 0.18 -7.13 5.89
N LEU A 83 -0.97 -6.48 5.71
CA LEU A 83 -1.15 -5.09 6.14
C LEU A 83 -1.15 -4.96 7.66
N THR A 84 -0.47 -3.94 8.15
CA THR A 84 -0.62 -3.48 9.54
C THR A 84 -1.92 -2.67 9.68
N PRO A 85 -2.38 -2.39 10.91
CA PRO A 85 -3.50 -1.46 11.13
C PRO A 85 -3.29 -0.10 10.45
N GLU A 86 -2.06 0.42 10.47
CA GLU A 86 -1.67 1.66 9.80
C GLU A 86 -1.74 1.51 8.27
N GLY A 87 -1.30 0.36 7.75
CA GLY A 87 -1.42 0.00 6.35
C GLY A 87 -2.88 -0.06 5.89
N GLU A 88 -3.76 -0.71 6.66
CA GLU A 88 -5.20 -0.81 6.38
C GLU A 88 -5.90 0.55 6.44
N ALA A 89 -5.59 1.38 7.44
CA ALA A 89 -6.09 2.75 7.50
C ALA A 89 -5.65 3.53 6.26
N TYR A 90 -4.39 3.39 5.86
CA TYR A 90 -3.88 4.06 4.66
C TYR A 90 -4.58 3.61 3.36
N VAL A 91 -4.73 2.30 3.12
CA VAL A 91 -5.46 1.83 1.92
C VAL A 91 -6.92 2.27 1.92
N THR A 92 -7.56 2.35 3.08
CA THR A 92 -8.97 2.74 3.20
C THR A 92 -9.16 4.25 3.05
N GLU A 93 -8.39 5.04 3.78
CA GLU A 93 -8.55 6.50 3.86
C GLU A 93 -7.90 7.25 2.70
N VAL A 94 -6.74 6.77 2.22
CA VAL A 94 -5.96 7.46 1.17
C VAL A 94 -6.25 6.86 -0.20
N LEU A 95 -6.25 5.53 -0.31
CA LEU A 95 -6.53 4.86 -1.59
C LEU A 95 -8.03 4.63 -1.84
N GLY A 96 -8.89 4.91 -0.86
CA GLY A 96 -10.34 4.75 -0.97
C GLY A 96 -10.77 3.31 -1.15
N LEU A 97 -9.93 2.34 -0.76
CA LEU A 97 -10.23 0.93 -0.92
C LEU A 97 -11.11 0.49 0.23
N VAL A 98 -12.40 0.37 -0.04
CA VAL A 98 -13.35 -0.31 0.83
C VAL A 98 -13.51 -1.76 0.36
N TRP A 99 -13.50 -2.71 1.29
CA TRP A 99 -13.88 -4.09 0.97
C TRP A 99 -15.30 -4.06 0.43
N GLY A 100 -15.47 -4.38 -0.86
CA GLY A 100 -16.77 -4.57 -1.45
C GLY A 100 -17.46 -5.75 -0.78
N VAL A 101 -18.41 -5.45 0.11
CA VAL A 101 -19.60 -6.26 0.28
C VAL A 101 -20.17 -6.56 -1.12
N ASN A 102 -20.08 -7.83 -1.51
CA ASN A 102 -20.91 -8.40 -2.56
C ASN A 102 -21.77 -9.48 -1.95
#